data_AF-D5GE83-F1
#
_entry.id   AF-D5GE83-F1
#
_cell.length_a   1.000
_cell.length_b   1.000
_cell.length_c   1.000
_cell.angle_alpha   90.00
_cell.angle_beta   90.00
_cell.angle_gamma   90.00
#
_symmetry.space_group_name_H-M   'P 1'
#
loop_
_entity.id
_entity.type
_entity.pdbx_description
1 polymer ?
#
loop_
_entity_poly.entity_id
_entity_poly.type
_entity_poly.pdbx_seq_one_letter_code
_entity_poly.pdbx_strand_id
1 'polypeptide(L)'
;MFITHLTRPRLPITLRRELLALQEKIKNKEISIPFVFYDGTNVASPTGEGETVKKGEAVWLFPKRARRMSRCREWLRVSVDDLLLVRGEATIPQHFEFYYFIVNRTLGPNGLLFHFPSSPSPTPQTRTPNPNRDNPTMTNMVDRRWYELIKQIFPASVWTEFNPHKDYSNTVRRDMGGNTFFFWLNQLLLSGQLWLLPG
;
A
#
# COMPACT_ATOMS: atom_id res chain seq x y z
N MET A 1 45.02 -28.42 -9.44
CA MET A 1 44.15 -27.46 -8.74
C MET A 1 42.74 -27.62 -9.32
N PHE A 2 41.87 -28.39 -8.66
CA PHE A 2 40.54 -28.72 -9.20
C PHE A 2 39.50 -27.76 -8.62
N ILE A 3 38.89 -26.95 -9.47
CA ILE A 3 37.75 -26.08 -9.12
C ILE A 3 36.51 -26.98 -9.16
N THR A 4 35.97 -27.32 -7.99
CA THR A 4 34.70 -28.05 -7.89
C THR A 4 33.56 -27.10 -8.22
N HIS A 5 32.91 -27.33 -9.37
CA HIS A 5 31.62 -26.72 -9.68
C HIS A 5 30.60 -27.18 -8.63
N LEU A 6 30.24 -26.28 -7.70
CA LEU A 6 29.11 -26.46 -6.79
C LEU A 6 27.81 -26.45 -7.62
N THR A 7 27.40 -27.61 -8.13
CA THR A 7 26.05 -27.82 -8.63
C THR A 7 25.08 -27.63 -7.47
N ARG A 8 24.26 -26.56 -7.52
CA ARG A 8 23.15 -26.37 -6.58
C ARG A 8 22.33 -27.68 -6.50
N PRO A 9 22.16 -28.29 -5.32
CA PRO A 9 21.41 -29.53 -5.20
C PRO A 9 19.98 -29.33 -5.70
N ARG A 10 19.54 -30.20 -6.61
CA ARG A 10 18.13 -30.25 -7.06
C ARG A 10 17.30 -30.82 -5.91
N LEU A 11 16.34 -30.04 -5.42
CA LEU A 11 15.41 -30.50 -4.38
C LEU A 11 14.65 -31.74 -4.86
N PRO A 12 14.45 -32.77 -4.00
CA PRO A 12 13.62 -33.92 -4.32
C PRO A 12 12.21 -33.51 -4.77
N ILE A 13 11.66 -34.23 -5.74
CA ILE A 13 10.36 -33.90 -6.37
C ILE A 13 9.23 -33.82 -5.32
N THR A 14 9.28 -34.66 -4.28
CA THR A 14 8.35 -34.67 -3.15
C THR A 14 8.39 -33.36 -2.34
N LEU A 15 9.58 -32.93 -1.93
CA LEU A 15 9.82 -31.66 -1.24
C LEU A 15 9.41 -30.45 -2.10
N ARG A 16 9.69 -30.49 -3.41
CA ARG A 16 9.25 -29.44 -4.34
C ARG A 16 7.72 -29.34 -4.39
N ARG A 17 7.01 -30.47 -4.39
CA ARG A 17 5.54 -30.51 -4.38
C ARG A 17 4.95 -29.97 -3.08
N GLU A 18 5.53 -30.33 -1.94
CA GLU A 18 5.10 -29.84 -0.62
C GLU A 18 5.29 -28.33 -0.47
N LEU A 19 6.44 -27.79 -0.93
CA LEU A 19 6.69 -26.34 -0.92
C LEU A 19 5.67 -25.58 -1.76
N LEU A 20 5.34 -26.09 -2.95
CA LEU A 20 4.32 -25.48 -3.82
C LEU A 20 2.94 -25.52 -3.18
N ALA A 21 2.57 -26.65 -2.55
CA ALA A 21 1.29 -26.77 -1.84
C ALA A 21 1.19 -25.80 -0.65
N LEU A 22 2.26 -25.64 0.12
CA LEU A 22 2.32 -24.67 1.22
C LEU A 22 2.24 -23.23 0.69
N GLN A 23 2.94 -22.92 -0.39
CA GLN A 23 2.90 -21.61 -1.03
C GLN A 23 1.48 -21.28 -1.51
N GLU A 24 0.82 -22.21 -2.19
CA GLU A 24 -0.57 -22.07 -2.64
C GLU A 24 -1.53 -21.89 -1.47
N LYS A 25 -1.34 -22.65 -0.37
CA LYS A 25 -2.13 -22.49 0.85
C LYS A 25 -1.97 -21.09 1.46
N ILE A 26 -0.76 -20.52 1.46
CA ILE A 26 -0.54 -19.15 1.96
C ILE A 26 -1.17 -18.12 1.00
N LYS A 27 -0.97 -18.30 -0.30
CA LYS A 27 -1.55 -17.43 -1.35
C LYS A 27 -3.08 -17.41 -1.30
N ASN A 28 -3.72 -18.53 -0.99
CA ASN A 28 -5.18 -18.63 -0.89
C ASN A 28 -5.78 -18.01 0.38
N LYS A 29 -4.99 -17.62 1.38
CA LYS A 29 -5.51 -16.95 2.57
C LYS A 29 -6.09 -15.58 2.20
N GLU A 30 -7.27 -15.29 2.72
CA GLU A 30 -7.94 -14.01 2.54
C GLU A 30 -7.38 -12.96 3.51
N ILE A 31 -7.38 -11.71 3.04
CA ILE A 31 -6.99 -10.51 3.77
C ILE A 31 -8.03 -9.43 3.49
N SER A 32 -8.45 -8.72 4.54
CA SER A 32 -9.30 -7.54 4.41
C SER A 32 -8.43 -6.29 4.42
N ILE A 33 -8.57 -5.45 3.41
CA ILE A 33 -7.82 -4.20 3.27
C ILE A 33 -8.81 -3.03 3.37
N PRO A 34 -8.76 -2.23 4.45
CA PRO A 34 -9.53 -1.00 4.53
C PRO A 34 -9.00 0.02 3.52
N PHE A 35 -9.91 0.75 2.86
CA PHE A 35 -9.55 1.74 1.87
C PHE A 35 -10.53 2.91 1.84
N VAL A 36 -10.10 4.00 1.21
CA VAL A 36 -10.91 5.18 0.90
C VAL A 36 -10.70 5.56 -0.56
N PHE A 37 -11.69 6.21 -1.16
CA PHE A 37 -11.54 6.91 -2.42
C PHE A 37 -10.96 8.29 -2.15
N TYR A 38 -10.08 8.76 -3.04
CA TYR A 38 -9.40 10.04 -2.87
C TYR A 38 -9.30 10.80 -4.19
N ASP A 39 -9.95 11.96 -4.20
CA ASP A 39 -10.02 12.95 -5.28
C ASP A 39 -9.65 14.36 -4.76
N GLY A 40 -8.90 14.41 -3.66
CA GLY A 40 -8.62 15.61 -2.87
C GLY A 40 -9.31 15.57 -1.51
N THR A 41 -10.39 14.79 -1.39
CA THR A 41 -11.04 14.49 -0.11
C THR A 41 -11.06 12.98 0.14
N ASN A 42 -10.91 12.56 1.40
CA ASN A 42 -11.08 11.16 1.78
C ASN A 42 -12.57 10.78 1.81
N VAL A 43 -13.01 10.02 0.83
CA VAL A 43 -14.38 9.49 0.73
C VAL A 43 -14.36 8.01 1.12
N ALA A 44 -14.90 7.69 2.28
CA ALA A 44 -14.99 6.30 2.74
C ALA A 44 -15.90 5.48 1.82
N SER A 45 -15.64 4.16 1.75
CA SER A 45 -16.57 3.22 1.12
C SER A 45 -17.95 3.34 1.78
N PRO A 46 -19.07 3.30 1.03
CA PRO A 46 -20.43 3.41 1.59
C PRO A 46 -20.75 2.36 2.65
N THR A 47 -20.12 1.18 2.57
CA THR A 47 -20.30 0.10 3.55
C THR A 47 -19.44 0.30 4.80
N GLY A 48 -18.43 1.17 4.75
CA GLY A 48 -17.42 1.31 5.81
C GLY A 48 -16.48 0.10 5.96
N GLU A 49 -16.71 -0.94 5.18
CA GLU A 49 -15.94 -2.18 5.19
C GLU A 49 -14.75 -2.13 4.22
N GLY A 50 -13.67 -2.81 4.59
CA GLY A 50 -12.54 -3.07 3.71
C GLY A 50 -12.86 -4.13 2.65
N GLU A 51 -12.14 -4.08 1.53
CA GLU A 51 -12.28 -5.06 0.46
C GLU A 51 -11.46 -6.32 0.79
N THR A 52 -12.08 -7.49 0.61
CA THR A 52 -11.45 -8.79 0.89
C THR A 52 -10.84 -9.38 -0.38
N VAL A 53 -9.55 -9.68 -0.32
CA VAL A 53 -8.77 -10.28 -1.42
C VAL A 53 -7.91 -11.42 -0.90
N LYS A 54 -7.52 -12.34 -1.79
CA LYS A 54 -6.54 -13.37 -1.42
C LYS A 54 -5.13 -12.80 -1.48
N LYS A 55 -4.21 -13.31 -0.66
CA LYS A 55 -2.80 -12.89 -0.70
C LYS A 55 -2.19 -13.08 -2.09
N GLY A 56 -2.48 -14.18 -2.77
CA GLY A 56 -1.97 -14.47 -4.11
C GLY A 56 -2.72 -13.78 -5.25
N GLU A 57 -3.76 -12.97 -4.96
CA GLU A 57 -4.42 -12.20 -6.01
C GLU A 57 -3.56 -11.01 -6.44
N ALA A 58 -3.60 -10.72 -7.73
CA ALA A 58 -2.94 -9.56 -8.30
C ALA A 58 -3.63 -8.27 -7.83
N VAL A 59 -2.84 -7.22 -7.63
CA VAL A 59 -3.28 -5.94 -7.07
C VAL A 59 -4.40 -5.30 -7.89
N TRP A 60 -4.39 -5.43 -9.23
CA TRP A 60 -5.44 -4.88 -10.10
C TRP A 60 -6.86 -5.38 -9.78
N LEU A 61 -7.00 -6.57 -9.17
CA LEU A 61 -8.31 -7.09 -8.76
C LEU A 61 -8.94 -6.23 -7.66
N PHE A 62 -8.12 -5.60 -6.83
CA PHE A 62 -8.58 -4.79 -5.71
C PHE A 62 -9.32 -3.52 -6.18
N PRO A 63 -8.75 -2.63 -7.02
CA PRO A 63 -9.51 -1.51 -7.59
C PRO A 63 -10.73 -1.96 -8.42
N LYS A 64 -10.64 -3.09 -9.12
CA LYS A 64 -11.77 -3.64 -9.90
C LYS A 64 -12.96 -4.00 -9.02
N ARG A 65 -12.74 -4.58 -7.85
CA ARG A 65 -13.82 -4.93 -6.91
C ARG A 65 -14.30 -3.70 -6.15
N ALA A 66 -13.38 -2.89 -5.65
CA ALA A 66 -13.72 -1.74 -4.84
C ALA A 66 -14.53 -0.67 -5.55
N ARG A 67 -14.28 -0.39 -6.85
CA ARG A 67 -15.15 0.53 -7.62
C ARG A 67 -16.60 0.05 -7.73
N ARG A 68 -16.88 -1.25 -7.55
CA ARG A 68 -18.26 -1.75 -7.48
C ARG A 68 -18.91 -1.45 -6.13
N MET A 69 -18.08 -1.25 -5.09
CA MET A 69 -18.52 -0.85 -3.77
C MET A 69 -18.69 0.67 -3.64
N SER A 70 -18.02 1.48 -4.47
CA SER A 70 -18.38 2.89 -4.61
C SER A 70 -19.78 2.99 -5.20
N ARG A 71 -20.78 3.23 -4.36
CA ARG A 71 -22.14 3.63 -4.77
C ARG A 71 -22.16 4.98 -5.51
N CYS A 72 -21.02 5.63 -5.67
CA CYS A 72 -20.83 6.82 -6.47
C CYS A 72 -20.64 6.47 -7.95
N ARG A 73 -21.47 7.09 -8.82
CA ARG A 73 -21.47 6.84 -10.28
C ARG A 73 -20.17 7.22 -10.97
N GLU A 74 -19.41 8.15 -10.41
CA GLU A 74 -18.16 8.65 -10.99
C GLU A 74 -17.07 7.58 -11.00
N TRP A 75 -16.80 6.98 -9.86
CA TRP A 75 -15.82 5.91 -9.68
C TRP A 75 -16.15 4.63 -10.47
N LEU A 76 -17.43 4.37 -10.73
CA LEU A 76 -17.87 3.25 -11.58
C LEU A 76 -17.46 3.41 -13.05
N ARG A 77 -17.23 4.65 -13.53
CA ARG A 77 -16.85 4.94 -14.93
C ARG A 77 -15.35 4.87 -15.17
N VAL A 78 -14.55 4.96 -14.11
CA VAL A 78 -13.08 4.92 -14.20
C VAL A 78 -12.63 3.50 -14.53
N SER A 79 -11.73 3.36 -15.51
CA SER A 79 -11.13 2.07 -15.86
C SER A 79 -10.27 1.56 -14.70
N VAL A 80 -10.11 0.24 -14.60
CA VAL A 80 -9.22 -0.36 -13.59
C VAL A 80 -7.77 0.11 -13.81
N ASP A 81 -7.35 0.24 -15.07
CA ASP A 81 -5.99 0.70 -15.43
C ASP A 81 -5.74 2.17 -15.04
N ASP A 82 -6.81 2.96 -14.96
CA ASP A 82 -6.80 4.37 -14.55
C ASP A 82 -6.95 4.54 -13.03
N LEU A 83 -7.06 3.45 -12.26
CA LEU A 83 -7.09 3.51 -10.79
C LEU A 83 -5.72 3.17 -10.21
N LEU A 84 -5.21 4.09 -9.41
CA LEU A 84 -4.00 3.93 -8.63
C LEU A 84 -4.34 3.44 -7.22
N LEU A 85 -3.56 2.49 -6.74
CA LEU A 85 -3.59 2.04 -5.36
C LEU A 85 -2.42 2.69 -4.62
N VAL A 86 -2.70 3.67 -3.76
CA VAL A 86 -1.67 4.33 -2.96
C VAL A 86 -1.76 3.86 -1.53
N ARG A 87 -0.63 3.43 -0.96
CA ARG A 87 -0.57 2.97 0.42
C ARG A 87 0.73 3.40 1.06
N GLY A 88 0.67 4.08 2.21
CA GLY A 88 1.87 4.50 2.94
C GLY A 88 2.81 5.38 2.13
N GLU A 89 2.27 6.24 1.26
CA GLU A 89 3.00 7.09 0.28
C GLU A 89 3.64 6.34 -0.91
N ALA A 90 3.41 5.03 -1.03
CA ALA A 90 3.83 4.25 -2.18
C ALA A 90 2.64 3.97 -3.11
N THR A 91 2.79 4.29 -4.39
CA THR A 91 1.87 3.84 -5.45
C THR A 91 2.20 2.40 -5.80
N ILE A 92 1.26 1.50 -5.53
CA ILE A 92 1.43 0.05 -5.67
C ILE A 92 1.14 -0.38 -7.12
N PRO A 93 2.08 -1.03 -7.82
CA PRO A 93 1.88 -1.40 -9.22
C PRO A 93 0.93 -2.59 -9.35
N GLN A 94 0.11 -2.53 -10.41
CA GLN A 94 -1.03 -3.43 -10.62
C GLN A 94 -0.67 -4.89 -10.90
N HIS A 95 0.54 -5.15 -11.40
CA HIS A 95 1.02 -6.49 -11.79
C HIS A 95 1.58 -7.30 -10.62
N PHE A 96 1.80 -6.69 -9.45
CA PHE A 96 2.23 -7.42 -8.27
C PHE A 96 1.06 -8.18 -7.63
N GLU A 97 1.40 -9.23 -6.88
CA GLU A 97 0.48 -9.89 -5.95
C GLU A 97 0.67 -9.30 -4.54
N PHE A 98 -0.39 -9.26 -3.71
CA PHE A 98 -0.25 -8.87 -2.30
C PHE A 98 0.77 -9.74 -1.55
N TYR A 99 0.88 -11.01 -1.95
CA TYR A 99 1.80 -12.00 -1.43
C TYR A 99 3.26 -11.52 -1.48
N TYR A 100 3.66 -10.84 -2.55
CA TYR A 100 5.01 -10.28 -2.70
C TYR A 100 5.36 -9.38 -1.51
N PHE A 101 4.49 -8.41 -1.22
CA PHE A 101 4.74 -7.44 -0.16
C PHE A 101 4.71 -8.06 1.24
N ILE A 102 3.87 -9.07 1.44
CA ILE A 102 3.72 -9.77 2.71
C ILE A 102 4.95 -10.62 3.02
N VAL A 103 5.41 -11.42 2.05
CA VAL A 103 6.56 -12.31 2.25
C VAL A 103 7.86 -11.52 2.38
N ASN A 104 8.04 -10.48 1.56
CA ASN A 104 9.23 -9.65 1.60
C ASN A 104 9.22 -8.64 2.75
N ARG A 105 8.12 -8.56 3.52
CA ARG A 105 7.91 -7.55 4.57
C ARG A 105 8.25 -6.16 4.05
N THR A 106 7.74 -5.84 2.86
CA THR A 106 8.13 -4.65 2.13
C THR A 106 7.81 -3.41 2.95
N LEU A 107 8.86 -2.62 3.20
CA LEU A 107 8.76 -1.34 3.88
C LEU A 107 8.43 -0.25 2.88
N GLY A 108 7.63 0.70 3.32
CA GLY A 108 7.50 2.02 2.73
C GLY A 108 7.92 3.09 3.74
N PRO A 109 7.78 4.37 3.38
CA PRO A 109 8.09 5.51 4.25
C PRO A 109 7.42 5.44 5.64
N ASN A 110 6.24 4.80 5.71
CA ASN A 110 5.41 4.72 6.91
C ASN A 110 5.45 3.35 7.60
N GLY A 111 6.49 2.55 7.36
CA GLY A 111 6.63 1.19 7.88
C GLY A 111 6.14 0.14 6.88
N LEU A 112 5.65 -1.00 7.36
CA LEU A 112 5.20 -2.08 6.47
C LEU A 112 4.05 -1.62 5.57
N LEU A 113 4.20 -1.79 4.25
CA LEU A 113 3.13 -1.50 3.31
C LEU A 113 1.92 -2.36 3.66
N PHE A 114 2.08 -3.67 3.81
CA PHE A 114 0.99 -4.58 4.16
C PHE A 114 1.30 -5.32 5.46
N HIS A 115 0.62 -4.93 6.53
CA HIS A 115 0.69 -5.62 7.81
C HIS A 115 -0.56 -6.47 8.03
N PHE A 116 -0.38 -7.80 8.01
CA PHE A 116 -1.44 -8.73 8.40
C PHE A 116 -0.92 -9.59 9.56
N PRO A 117 -1.38 -9.36 10.81
CA PRO A 117 -0.98 -10.18 11.93
C PRO A 117 -1.34 -11.64 11.62
N SER A 118 -0.36 -12.54 11.75
CA SER A 118 -0.54 -13.96 11.41
C SER A 118 -1.21 -14.77 12.53
N SER A 119 -1.67 -14.09 13.58
CA SER A 119 -2.28 -14.67 14.78
C SER A 119 -3.48 -13.81 15.20
N PRO A 120 -4.56 -14.39 15.75
CA PRO A 120 -5.54 -13.64 16.53
C PRO A 120 -4.81 -13.15 17.79
N SER A 121 -4.13 -12.01 17.68
CA SER A 121 -3.64 -11.32 18.86
C SER A 121 -4.85 -10.98 19.74
N PRO A 122 -4.85 -11.34 21.03
CA PRO A 122 -5.95 -11.04 21.95
C PRO A 122 -6.06 -9.54 22.27
N THR A 123 -5.16 -8.70 21.75
CA THR A 123 -5.41 -7.27 21.68
C THR A 123 -6.51 -7.05 20.63
N PRO A 124 -7.72 -6.59 21.03
CA PRO A 124 -8.66 -6.10 20.05
C PRO A 124 -7.93 -5.01 19.28
N GLN A 125 -7.54 -5.29 18.03
CA GLN A 125 -7.31 -4.24 17.07
C GLN A 125 -8.61 -3.48 17.07
N THR A 126 -8.58 -2.32 17.72
CA THR A 126 -9.75 -1.57 18.09
C THR A 126 -10.65 -1.54 16.88
N ARG A 127 -11.78 -2.24 16.97
CA ARG A 127 -12.91 -2.08 16.06
C ARG A 127 -13.50 -0.71 16.37
N THR A 128 -12.70 0.35 16.26
CA THR A 128 -13.19 1.71 16.17
C THR A 128 -13.73 1.81 14.75
N PRO A 129 -15.03 2.03 14.57
CA PRO A 129 -15.65 2.21 13.25
C PRO A 129 -15.20 3.48 12.55
N ASN A 130 -14.24 4.21 13.12
CA ASN A 130 -13.63 5.37 12.50
C ASN A 130 -12.48 4.85 11.64
N PRO A 131 -12.60 4.86 10.29
CA PRO A 131 -11.42 4.75 9.44
C PRO A 131 -10.56 5.94 9.82
N ASN A 132 -9.57 5.71 10.70
CA ASN A 132 -8.69 6.75 11.23
C ASN A 132 -8.14 7.50 10.01
N ARG A 133 -8.65 8.71 9.77
CA ARG A 133 -8.19 9.61 8.71
C ARG A 133 -6.69 9.88 8.85
N ASP A 134 -6.15 9.58 10.03
CA ASP A 134 -4.78 9.79 10.46
C ASP A 134 -3.93 8.52 10.41
N ASN A 135 -4.43 7.38 9.90
CA ASN A 135 -3.56 6.20 9.72
C ASN A 135 -2.63 6.44 8.51
N PRO A 136 -1.30 6.58 8.73
CA PRO A 136 -0.36 6.88 7.64
C PRO A 136 -0.22 5.72 6.64
N THR A 137 -0.77 4.54 6.94
CA THR A 137 -0.82 3.36 6.06
C THR A 137 -2.20 3.10 5.46
N MET A 138 -3.11 4.09 5.51
CA MET A 138 -4.41 4.02 4.83
C MET A 138 -4.23 3.72 3.34
N THR A 139 -5.12 2.91 2.79
CA THR A 139 -5.12 2.57 1.37
C THR A 139 -6.02 3.55 0.63
N ASN A 140 -5.46 4.35 -0.25
CA ASN A 140 -6.19 5.32 -1.05
C ASN A 140 -6.37 4.78 -2.47
N MET A 141 -7.61 4.83 -2.97
CA MET A 141 -7.93 4.63 -4.38
C MET A 141 -8.03 5.97 -5.05
N VAL A 142 -7.18 6.18 -6.04
CA VAL A 142 -7.01 7.49 -6.67
C VAL A 142 -7.21 7.34 -8.17
N ASP A 143 -7.94 8.27 -8.78
CA ASP A 143 -7.98 8.39 -10.23
C ASP A 143 -6.62 8.90 -10.74
N ARG A 144 -6.02 8.16 -11.67
CA ARG A 144 -4.73 8.50 -12.29
C ARG A 144 -4.75 9.89 -12.93
N ARG A 145 -5.85 10.29 -13.58
CA ARG A 145 -5.97 11.61 -14.25
C ARG A 145 -5.94 12.73 -13.24
N TRP A 146 -6.65 12.57 -12.13
CA TRP A 146 -6.63 13.51 -11.02
C TRP A 146 -5.22 13.62 -10.42
N TYR A 147 -4.58 12.46 -10.17
CA TYR A 147 -3.21 12.42 -9.65
C TYR A 147 -2.22 13.16 -10.56
N GLU A 148 -2.24 12.92 -11.87
CA GLU A 148 -1.30 13.56 -12.80
C GLU A 148 -1.41 15.09 -12.81
N LEU A 149 -2.62 15.63 -12.61
CA LEU A 149 -2.87 17.07 -12.55
C LEU A 149 -2.36 17.71 -11.26
N ILE A 150 -2.38 16.98 -10.15
CA ILE A 150 -2.14 17.53 -8.81
C ILE A 150 -0.92 16.94 -8.11
N LYS A 151 -0.14 16.05 -8.74
CA LYS A 151 1.06 15.40 -8.19
C LYS A 151 2.16 16.36 -7.71
N GLN A 152 2.04 17.66 -7.94
CA GLN A 152 2.95 18.67 -7.39
C GLN A 152 2.46 19.23 -6.04
N ILE A 153 1.20 18.97 -5.67
CA ILE A 153 0.52 19.50 -4.49
C ILE A 153 0.40 18.40 -3.43
N PHE A 154 0.58 18.78 -2.17
CA PHE A 154 0.41 17.87 -1.03
C PHE A 154 -1.05 17.39 -0.89
N PRO A 155 -1.31 16.10 -0.59
CA PRO A 155 -0.35 15.03 -0.28
C PRO A 155 0.13 14.21 -1.49
N ALA A 156 -0.39 14.44 -2.69
CA ALA A 156 0.01 13.65 -3.86
C ALA A 156 1.49 13.81 -4.22
N SER A 157 2.08 14.96 -3.89
CA SER A 157 3.49 15.25 -4.16
C SER A 157 4.50 14.40 -3.40
N VAL A 158 4.10 13.76 -2.30
CA VAL A 158 4.97 12.83 -1.57
C VAL A 158 4.77 11.38 -1.99
N TRP A 159 3.79 11.10 -2.85
CA TRP A 159 3.56 9.75 -3.33
C TRP A 159 4.62 9.37 -4.36
N THR A 160 5.20 8.19 -4.16
CA THR A 160 6.28 7.69 -5.01
C THR A 160 5.90 6.34 -5.57
N GLU A 161 6.32 6.06 -6.81
CA GLU A 161 6.15 4.74 -7.37
C GLU A 161 6.94 3.71 -6.54
N PHE A 162 6.30 2.60 -6.22
CA PHE A 162 6.97 1.51 -5.53
C PHE A 162 8.07 0.91 -6.43
N ASN A 163 9.27 0.81 -5.89
CA ASN A 163 10.42 0.19 -6.54
C ASN A 163 10.91 -0.99 -5.69
N PRO A 164 10.87 -2.24 -6.19
CA PRO A 164 11.25 -3.42 -5.44
C PRO A 164 12.74 -3.46 -5.04
N HIS A 165 13.59 -2.69 -5.71
CA HIS A 165 15.03 -2.63 -5.46
C HIS A 165 15.44 -1.46 -4.56
N LYS A 166 14.50 -0.57 -4.21
CA LYS A 166 14.78 0.58 -3.36
C LYS A 166 14.65 0.18 -1.89
N ASP A 167 15.62 0.60 -1.08
CA ASP A 167 15.51 0.49 0.38
C ASP A 167 14.71 1.68 0.93
N TYR A 168 13.60 1.36 1.59
CA TYR A 168 12.70 2.32 2.21
C TYR A 168 12.88 2.45 3.72
N SER A 169 13.80 1.70 4.33
CA SER A 169 14.02 1.68 5.79
C SER A 169 14.54 3.01 6.34
N ASN A 170 15.33 3.75 5.56
CA ASN A 170 15.97 5.01 5.95
C ASN A 170 15.48 6.24 5.15
N THR A 171 14.32 6.14 4.49
CA THR A 171 13.81 7.27 3.70
C THR A 171 13.30 8.38 4.60
N VAL A 172 14.07 9.47 4.69
CA VAL A 172 13.57 10.77 5.15
C VAL A 172 12.55 11.27 4.11
N ARG A 173 11.34 11.64 4.57
CA ARG A 173 10.32 12.23 3.70
C ARG A 173 10.86 13.50 3.04
N ARG A 174 10.80 13.54 1.71
CA ARG A 174 11.22 14.68 0.88
C ARG A 174 10.16 14.90 -0.18
N ASP A 175 9.87 16.16 -0.48
CA ASP A 175 9.01 16.53 -1.60
C ASP A 175 9.71 16.29 -2.95
N MET A 176 8.98 16.51 -4.06
CA MET A 176 9.53 16.39 -5.42
C MET A 176 10.71 17.35 -5.69
N GLY A 177 10.86 18.41 -4.88
CA GLY A 177 11.98 19.35 -4.91
C GLY A 177 13.18 18.93 -4.04
N GLY A 178 13.11 17.79 -3.35
CA GLY A 178 14.17 17.29 -2.46
C GLY A 178 14.20 17.97 -1.08
N ASN A 179 13.28 18.88 -0.78
CA ASN A 179 13.23 19.61 0.47
C ASN A 179 12.47 18.82 1.55
N THR A 180 13.00 18.86 2.78
CA THR A 180 12.33 18.36 3.98
C THR A 180 11.46 19.43 4.65
N PHE A 181 11.67 20.71 4.31
CA PHE A 181 11.11 21.88 5.01
C PHE A 181 9.62 22.15 4.74
N PHE A 182 9.13 21.94 3.51
CA PHE A 182 7.71 22.18 3.19
C PHE A 182 6.78 21.21 3.93
N PHE A 183 7.26 20.00 4.24
CA PHE A 183 6.52 19.02 5.04
C PHE A 183 6.25 19.54 6.46
N TRP A 184 7.25 20.13 7.11
CA TRP A 184 7.09 20.75 8.44
C TRP A 184 6.18 21.98 8.39
N LEU A 185 6.34 22.86 7.40
CA LEU A 185 5.55 24.08 7.31
C LEU A 185 4.06 23.79 7.08
N ASN A 186 3.73 22.83 6.21
CA ASN A 186 2.33 22.48 5.94
C ASN A 186 1.67 21.75 7.12
N GLN A 187 2.44 20.93 7.86
CA GLN A 187 1.96 20.31 9.09
C GLN A 187 1.77 21.33 10.23
N LEU A 188 2.62 22.35 10.34
CA LEU A 188 2.44 23.47 11.27
C LEU A 188 1.29 24.41 10.89
N LEU A 189 1.03 24.59 9.59
CA LEU A 189 -0.14 25.34 9.09
C LEU A 189 -1.44 24.61 9.40
N LEU A 190 -1.46 23.28 9.27
CA LEU A 190 -2.60 22.43 9.63
C LEU A 190 -2.75 22.26 11.16
N SER A 191 -1.67 22.37 11.95
CA SER A 191 -1.71 22.29 13.42
C SER A 191 -1.80 23.64 14.14
N GLY A 192 -1.73 24.76 13.41
CA GLY A 192 -1.81 26.12 13.98
C GLY A 192 -0.58 26.57 14.80
N GLN A 193 0.55 25.85 14.73
CA GLN A 193 1.73 26.08 15.58
C GLN A 193 2.84 26.88 14.86
N LEU A 194 2.52 28.02 14.27
CA LEU A 194 3.49 28.81 13.49
C LEU A 194 4.64 29.43 14.31
N TRP A 195 4.57 29.41 15.65
CA TRP A 195 5.45 30.17 16.55
C TRP A 195 6.76 29.47 16.99
N LEU A 196 7.06 28.25 16.53
CA LEU A 196 8.16 27.43 17.10
C LEU A 196 9.40 27.26 16.19
N LEU A 197 9.57 28.06 15.13
CA LEU A 197 10.78 27.95 14.29
C LEU A 197 11.91 28.86 14.83
N PRO A 198 13.11 28.33 15.12
CA PRO A 198 14.28 29.17 15.39
C PRO A 198 14.74 29.84 14.08
N GLY A 199 15.06 31.14 14.17
CA GLY A 199 15.51 31.98 13.06
C GLY A 199 16.95 31.73 12.61
#